data_AF-Q6GHV5-F1
#
_entry.id   AF-Q6GHV5-F1
#
_cell.length_a   1.000
_cell.length_b   1.000
_cell.length_c   1.000
_cell.angle_alpha   90.00
_cell.angle_beta   90.00
_cell.angle_gamma   90.00
#
_symmetry.space_group_name_H-M   'P 1'
#
loop_
_entity.id
_entity.type
_entity.pdbx_description
1 polymer ?
#
loop_
_entity_poly.entity_id
_entity_poly.type
_entity_poly.pdbx_seq_one_letter_code
_entity_poly.pdbx_strand_id
1 'polypeptide(L)'
;MKNILKVFNTMILALIIIIATFSNTANAADSGTLNYEVYKYNTNDTSIANDYFNKPAKYIKKNGKLYVQITVNHSHWITGMSIEGHKERIISKNTAKDERTSEFEVSKLNGKIDGKIDVYIDEKVNGKPFKYDHHYNITYKFNGPSDVAGANAPGKDDKNSASGSDKGSDGATTGQSESNSSNKDKVENPQTNAGTPAYIYAIPVASLALLIAITLFVRKKSKGNVE
;
A
#
# COMPACT_ATOMS: atom_id res chain seq x y z
N MET A 1 12.05 49.16 46.45
CA MET A 1 12.23 47.73 46.08
C MET A 1 10.94 46.91 46.03
N LYS A 2 10.02 47.02 47.01
CA LYS A 2 8.77 46.21 47.03
C LYS A 2 7.92 46.28 45.75
N ASN A 3 7.88 47.43 45.06
CA ASN A 3 7.10 47.59 43.84
C ASN A 3 7.72 46.86 42.63
N ILE A 4 9.05 46.80 42.54
CA ILE A 4 9.77 46.05 41.50
C ILE A 4 9.53 44.55 41.66
N LEU A 5 9.55 44.04 42.91
CA LEU A 5 9.25 42.63 43.18
C LEU A 5 7.79 42.28 42.85
N LYS A 6 6.84 43.19 43.12
CA LYS A 6 5.44 43.02 42.67
C LYS A 6 5.35 42.93 41.15
N VAL A 7 5.95 43.89 40.42
CA VAL A 7 5.92 43.90 38.94
C VAL A 7 6.55 42.61 38.38
N PHE A 8 7.66 42.14 38.97
CA PHE A 8 8.29 40.89 38.56
C PHE A 8 7.40 39.66 38.80
N ASN A 9 6.75 39.57 39.96
CA ASN A 9 5.80 38.48 40.23
C ASN A 9 4.57 38.53 39.31
N THR A 10 4.05 39.71 38.99
CA THR A 10 2.94 39.85 38.03
C THR A 10 3.37 39.45 36.63
N MET A 11 4.60 39.77 36.22
CA MET A 11 5.16 39.35 34.93
C MET A 11 5.36 37.84 34.83
N ILE A 12 5.85 37.19 35.89
CA ILE A 12 5.95 35.73 35.94
C ILE A 12 4.57 35.07 35.82
N LEU A 13 3.55 35.60 36.50
CA LEU A 13 2.21 35.06 36.40
C LEU A 13 1.61 35.26 35.00
N ALA A 14 1.83 36.43 34.38
CA ALA A 14 1.42 36.69 33.00
C ALA A 14 2.16 35.77 32.00
N LEU A 15 3.46 35.53 32.21
CA LEU A 15 4.23 34.60 31.38
C LEU A 15 3.68 33.18 31.49
N ILE A 16 3.35 32.69 32.69
CA ILE A 16 2.74 31.37 32.91
C ILE A 16 1.39 31.25 32.19
N ILE A 17 0.56 32.28 32.20
CA ILE A 17 -0.72 32.29 31.48
C ILE A 17 -0.48 32.22 29.96
N ILE A 18 0.51 32.95 29.44
CA ILE A 18 0.87 32.90 28.01
C ILE A 18 1.28 31.48 27.61
N ILE A 19 2.15 30.79 28.37
CA ILE A 19 2.53 29.39 28.08
C ILE A 19 1.34 28.43 28.15
N ALA A 20 0.40 28.62 29.08
CA ALA A 20 -0.79 27.77 29.20
C ALA A 20 -1.76 27.92 28.00
N THR A 21 -1.77 29.07 27.32
CA THR A 21 -2.60 29.27 26.11
C THR A 21 -2.00 28.68 24.84
N PHE A 22 -0.71 28.35 24.83
CA PHE A 22 -0.13 27.54 23.76
C PHE A 22 -0.57 26.09 23.98
N SER A 23 -1.80 25.79 23.59
CA SER A 23 -2.18 24.42 23.26
C SER A 23 -1.21 23.96 22.18
N ASN A 24 -0.26 23.10 22.53
CA ASN A 24 0.40 22.28 21.53
C ASN A 24 -0.72 21.48 20.89
N THR A 25 -1.25 21.96 19.77
CA THR A 25 -2.10 21.15 18.90
C THR A 25 -1.17 20.09 18.33
N ALA A 26 -0.85 19.07 19.13
CA ALA A 26 -0.42 17.79 18.64
C ALA A 26 -1.59 17.30 17.81
N ASN A 27 -1.60 17.67 16.53
CA ASN A 27 -2.63 17.29 15.59
C ASN A 27 -2.75 15.77 15.70
N ALA A 28 -3.85 15.31 16.29
CA ALA A 28 -4.09 13.89 16.45
C ALA A 28 -3.94 13.26 15.06
N ALA A 29 -3.16 12.18 14.97
CA ALA A 29 -3.00 11.49 13.70
C ALA A 29 -4.39 10.98 13.26
N ASP A 30 -4.92 11.54 12.18
CA ASP A 30 -6.15 11.06 11.56
C ASP A 30 -5.84 9.70 10.92
N SER A 31 -6.66 8.69 11.18
CA SER A 31 -6.44 7.36 10.62
C SER A 31 -7.74 6.63 10.41
N GLY A 32 -7.76 5.75 9.42
CA GLY A 32 -8.96 5.00 9.09
C GLY A 32 -8.69 3.83 8.17
N THR A 33 -9.77 3.19 7.76
CA THR A 33 -9.75 2.04 6.87
C THR A 33 -9.56 2.49 5.42
N LEU A 34 -8.76 1.76 4.64
CA LEU A 34 -8.51 2.01 3.22
C LEU A 34 -8.83 0.78 2.39
N ASN A 35 -9.91 0.86 1.61
CA ASN A 35 -10.20 -0.14 0.58
C ASN A 35 -9.23 0.03 -0.59
N TYR A 36 -8.74 -1.09 -1.11
CA TYR A 36 -7.81 -1.07 -2.23
C TYR A 36 -7.79 -2.40 -2.97
N GLU A 37 -7.28 -2.35 -4.19
CA GLU A 37 -7.00 -3.50 -5.04
C GLU A 37 -5.58 -3.40 -5.60
N VAL A 38 -4.98 -4.55 -5.89
CA VAL A 38 -3.69 -4.62 -6.59
C VAL A 38 -3.93 -5.02 -8.04
N TYR A 39 -3.62 -4.11 -8.96
CA TYR A 39 -3.73 -4.32 -10.40
C TYR A 39 -2.39 -4.71 -11.01
N LYS A 40 -2.47 -5.34 -12.19
CA LYS A 40 -1.32 -5.49 -13.06
C LYS A 40 -0.78 -4.11 -13.42
N TYR A 41 0.53 -4.04 -13.58
CA TYR A 41 1.18 -2.78 -13.90
C TYR A 41 0.63 -2.18 -15.19
N ASN A 42 0.28 -0.89 -15.17
CA ASN A 42 -0.28 -0.15 -16.31
C ASN A 42 -1.61 -0.69 -16.86
N THR A 43 -2.34 -1.57 -16.16
CA THR A 43 -3.68 -2.02 -16.60
C THR A 43 -4.77 -1.69 -15.57
N ASN A 44 -6.01 -2.07 -15.87
CA ASN A 44 -7.15 -2.03 -14.94
C ASN A 44 -7.53 -3.42 -14.41
N ASP A 45 -6.71 -4.43 -14.71
CA ASP A 45 -7.02 -5.82 -14.36
C ASP A 45 -6.41 -6.18 -13.01
N THR A 46 -7.19 -6.89 -12.20
CA THR A 46 -6.70 -7.46 -10.93
C THR A 46 -5.49 -8.35 -11.18
N SER A 47 -4.44 -8.13 -10.38
CA SER A 47 -3.23 -8.98 -10.36
C SER A 47 -3.48 -10.21 -9.51
N ILE A 48 -2.83 -11.34 -9.81
CA ILE A 48 -2.75 -12.47 -8.86
C ILE A 48 -2.19 -12.03 -7.52
N ALA A 49 -1.28 -11.04 -7.52
CA ALA A 49 -0.73 -10.49 -6.29
C ALA A 49 -1.84 -10.03 -5.34
N ASN A 50 -2.99 -9.57 -5.84
CA ASN A 50 -4.09 -9.06 -5.03
C ASN A 50 -4.57 -10.01 -3.94
N ASP A 51 -4.48 -11.33 -4.13
CA ASP A 51 -4.93 -12.33 -3.16
C ASP A 51 -3.97 -12.49 -1.98
N TYR A 52 -2.71 -12.09 -2.16
CA TYR A 52 -1.69 -12.07 -1.11
C TYR A 52 -1.72 -10.79 -0.27
N PHE A 53 -2.59 -9.84 -0.63
CA PHE A 53 -2.72 -8.52 -0.03
C PHE A 53 -4.03 -8.44 0.76
N ASN A 54 -3.91 -8.49 2.08
CA ASN A 54 -5.07 -8.49 2.98
C ASN A 54 -5.83 -7.17 2.88
N LYS A 55 -7.15 -7.26 2.98
CA LYS A 55 -8.08 -6.12 2.86
C LYS A 55 -8.95 -6.01 4.11
N PRO A 56 -9.33 -4.79 4.50
CA PRO A 56 -8.82 -3.50 4.00
C PRO A 56 -7.42 -3.18 4.55
N ALA A 57 -6.74 -2.20 3.94
CA ALA A 57 -5.55 -1.58 4.53
C ALA A 57 -5.95 -0.52 5.58
N LYS A 58 -4.96 0.09 6.23
CA LYS A 58 -5.15 1.27 7.09
C LYS A 58 -4.41 2.46 6.50
N TYR A 59 -5.01 3.65 6.52
CA TYR A 59 -4.31 4.90 6.24
C TYR A 59 -4.05 5.68 7.53
N ILE A 60 -2.99 6.48 7.53
CA ILE A 60 -2.63 7.40 8.62
C ILE A 60 -2.18 8.72 8.01
N LYS A 61 -2.76 9.82 8.48
CA LYS A 61 -2.33 11.19 8.20
C LYS A 61 -1.63 11.72 9.44
N LYS A 62 -0.33 12.03 9.33
CA LYS A 62 0.46 12.60 10.43
C LYS A 62 1.53 13.51 9.86
N ASN A 63 1.79 14.62 10.55
CA ASN A 63 2.85 15.57 10.19
C ASN A 63 2.78 16.07 8.72
N GLY A 64 1.56 16.29 8.19
CA GLY A 64 1.34 16.73 6.80
C GLY A 64 1.58 15.66 5.73
N LYS A 65 1.94 14.44 6.13
CA LYS A 65 2.23 13.31 5.23
C LYS A 65 1.13 12.24 5.32
N LEU A 66 0.98 11.49 4.24
CA LEU A 66 0.06 10.36 4.16
C LEU A 66 0.84 9.05 4.20
N TYR A 67 0.32 8.10 4.96
CA TYR A 67 0.88 6.78 5.09
C TYR A 67 -0.19 5.72 4.87
N VAL A 68 0.20 4.60 4.29
CA VAL A 68 -0.64 3.41 4.17
C VAL A 68 0.07 2.24 4.84
N GLN A 69 -0.67 1.51 5.67
CA GLN A 69 -0.25 0.27 6.31
C GLN A 69 -0.94 -0.88 5.59
N ILE A 70 -0.15 -1.69 4.90
CA ILE A 70 -0.60 -2.84 4.11
C ILE A 70 -0.15 -4.12 4.80
N THR A 71 -1.09 -5.04 4.99
CA THR A 71 -0.79 -6.39 5.48
C THR A 71 -0.76 -7.35 4.31
N VAL A 72 0.28 -8.17 4.23
CA VAL A 72 0.39 -9.27 3.26
C VAL A 72 0.39 -10.61 3.99
N ASN A 73 -0.19 -11.62 3.35
CA ASN A 73 -0.10 -13.03 3.73
C ASN A 73 0.98 -13.74 2.88
N HIS A 74 1.31 -14.98 3.22
CA HIS A 74 2.45 -15.70 2.63
C HIS A 74 3.73 -14.85 2.72
N SER A 75 3.93 -14.16 3.86
CA SER A 75 4.93 -13.10 4.00
C SER A 75 6.33 -13.59 3.65
N HIS A 76 6.68 -14.84 3.93
CA HIS A 76 8.00 -15.38 3.58
C HIS A 76 8.24 -15.51 2.06
N TRP A 77 7.19 -15.64 1.23
CA TRP A 77 7.31 -15.64 -0.23
C TRP A 77 7.58 -14.24 -0.79
N ILE A 78 7.01 -13.20 -0.17
CA ILE A 78 7.19 -11.81 -0.60
C ILE A 78 8.44 -11.25 0.08
N THR A 79 9.55 -11.12 -0.64
CA THR A 79 10.83 -10.68 -0.05
C THR A 79 10.95 -9.17 0.11
N GLY A 80 10.21 -8.40 -0.68
CA GLY A 80 10.27 -6.95 -0.67
C GLY A 80 9.08 -6.28 -1.35
N MET A 81 8.74 -5.09 -0.87
CA MET A 81 7.74 -4.21 -1.47
C MET A 81 8.21 -2.75 -1.50
N SER A 82 7.75 -1.99 -2.50
CA SER A 82 7.90 -0.53 -2.55
C SER A 82 6.70 0.15 -3.21
N ILE A 83 6.41 1.39 -2.81
CA ILE A 83 5.33 2.22 -3.37
C ILE A 83 5.92 3.61 -3.62
N GLU A 84 5.74 4.16 -4.82
CA GLU A 84 6.33 5.47 -5.23
C GLU A 84 7.84 5.58 -5.00
N GLY A 85 8.56 4.45 -5.08
CA GLY A 85 10.00 4.39 -4.80
C GLY A 85 10.36 4.33 -3.31
N HIS A 86 9.39 4.47 -2.40
CA HIS A 86 9.60 4.25 -0.98
C HIS A 86 9.56 2.77 -0.66
N LYS A 87 10.67 2.25 -0.11
CA LYS A 87 10.73 0.87 0.40
C LYS A 87 9.81 0.70 1.60
N GLU A 88 9.30 -0.52 1.77
CA GLU A 88 8.46 -0.87 2.90
C GLU A 88 9.15 -0.66 4.25
N ARG A 89 8.42 -0.12 5.23
CA ARG A 89 8.84 -0.14 6.63
C ARG A 89 7.98 -1.12 7.40
N ILE A 90 8.55 -2.26 7.76
CA ILE A 90 7.82 -3.30 8.51
C ILE A 90 7.49 -2.77 9.91
N ILE A 91 6.21 -2.79 10.28
CA ILE A 91 5.71 -2.31 11.58
C ILE A 91 5.19 -3.46 12.47
N SER A 92 4.82 -4.60 11.88
CA SER A 92 4.37 -5.77 12.62
C SER A 92 4.61 -7.04 11.80
N LYS A 93 4.83 -8.17 12.49
CA LYS A 93 4.95 -9.50 11.91
C LYS A 93 4.11 -10.48 12.72
N ASN A 94 3.38 -11.36 12.05
CA ASN A 94 2.64 -12.46 12.64
C ASN A 94 3.12 -13.78 12.04
N THR A 95 4.10 -14.39 12.70
CA THR A 95 4.71 -15.66 12.25
C THR A 95 3.71 -16.81 12.20
N ALA A 96 2.72 -16.86 13.10
CA ALA A 96 1.75 -17.96 13.15
C ALA A 96 0.80 -17.98 11.95
N LYS A 97 0.48 -16.79 11.41
CA LYS A 97 -0.33 -16.65 10.19
C LYS A 97 0.51 -16.44 8.93
N ASP A 98 1.83 -16.35 9.08
CA ASP A 98 2.76 -15.94 8.04
C ASP A 98 2.33 -14.63 7.34
N GLU A 99 2.08 -13.61 8.18
CA GLU A 99 1.69 -12.27 7.73
C GLU A 99 2.71 -11.22 8.20
N ARG A 100 2.82 -10.12 7.44
CA ARG A 100 3.47 -8.90 7.92
C ARG A 100 2.67 -7.68 7.54
N THR A 101 2.76 -6.64 8.37
CA THR A 101 2.23 -5.31 8.08
C THR A 101 3.37 -4.35 7.86
N SER A 102 3.31 -3.61 6.75
CA SER A 102 4.32 -2.62 6.36
C SER A 102 3.68 -1.26 6.10
N GLU A 103 4.36 -0.20 6.55
CA GLU A 103 3.98 1.19 6.34
C GLU A 103 4.76 1.79 5.17
N PHE A 104 4.05 2.52 4.31
CA PHE A 104 4.58 3.26 3.17
C PHE A 104 4.13 4.71 3.27
N GLU A 105 5.02 5.65 2.97
CA GLU A 105 4.63 7.04 2.68
C GLU A 105 4.05 7.08 1.25
N VAL A 106 2.93 7.76 1.06
CA VAL A 106 2.25 7.87 -0.24
C VAL A 106 1.82 9.30 -0.54
N SER A 107 1.65 9.64 -1.80
CA SER A 107 1.22 10.97 -2.26
C SER A 107 -0.29 11.22 -2.11
N LYS A 108 -1.12 10.17 -2.15
CA LYS A 108 -2.58 10.26 -2.15
C LYS A 108 -3.23 8.98 -1.61
N LEU A 109 -4.46 9.10 -1.09
CA LEU A 109 -5.26 7.97 -0.59
C LEU A 109 -6.35 7.51 -1.57
N ASN A 110 -6.50 8.17 -2.72
CA ASN A 110 -7.47 7.81 -3.75
C ASN A 110 -6.80 7.84 -5.14
N GLY A 111 -7.08 6.80 -5.94
CA GLY A 111 -6.57 6.65 -7.29
C GLY A 111 -5.49 5.57 -7.40
N LYS A 112 -4.79 5.57 -8.53
CA LYS A 112 -3.72 4.60 -8.81
C LYS A 112 -2.37 5.13 -8.36
N ILE A 113 -1.58 4.25 -7.75
CA ILE A 113 -0.19 4.48 -7.37
C ILE A 113 0.64 3.26 -7.76
N ASP A 114 1.76 3.48 -8.42
CA ASP A 114 2.65 2.40 -8.84
C ASP A 114 3.59 1.96 -7.71
N GLY A 115 3.93 0.68 -7.73
CA GLY A 115 4.91 0.10 -6.82
C GLY A 115 5.56 -1.14 -7.40
N LYS A 116 6.32 -1.83 -6.55
CA LYS A 116 7.06 -3.04 -6.90
C LYS A 116 6.91 -4.09 -5.82
N ILE A 117 6.96 -5.33 -6.25
CA ILE A 117 6.96 -6.50 -5.39
C ILE A 117 8.05 -7.48 -5.84
N ASP A 118 8.79 -7.97 -4.87
CA ASP A 118 9.82 -9.01 -5.05
C ASP A 118 9.31 -10.31 -4.42
N VAL A 119 9.35 -11.40 -5.18
CA VAL A 119 8.83 -12.71 -4.78
C VAL A 119 9.91 -13.76 -4.98
N TYR A 120 10.25 -14.48 -3.91
CA TYR A 120 11.16 -15.61 -3.94
C TYR A 120 10.54 -16.80 -3.21
N ILE A 121 10.44 -17.93 -3.91
CA ILE A 121 9.91 -19.18 -3.37
C ILE A 121 10.90 -20.28 -3.77
N ASP A 122 11.37 -21.05 -2.78
CA ASP A 122 12.27 -22.18 -2.99
C ASP A 122 11.89 -23.30 -2.02
N GLU A 123 10.74 -23.91 -2.29
CA GLU A 123 10.15 -24.93 -1.42
C GLU A 123 9.21 -25.86 -2.20
N LYS A 124 8.63 -26.86 -1.51
CA LYS A 124 7.67 -27.77 -2.14
C LYS A 124 6.27 -27.17 -2.13
N VAL A 125 5.77 -26.79 -3.30
CA VAL A 125 4.37 -26.35 -3.49
C VAL A 125 3.58 -27.53 -4.06
N ASN A 126 2.48 -27.91 -3.41
CA ASN A 126 1.66 -29.08 -3.77
C ASN A 126 2.47 -30.38 -3.93
N GLY A 127 3.46 -30.58 -3.05
CA GLY A 127 4.30 -31.79 -3.03
C GLY A 127 5.40 -31.85 -4.10
N LYS A 128 5.52 -30.86 -4.96
CA LYS A 128 6.55 -30.79 -6.00
C LYS A 128 7.54 -29.66 -5.69
N PRO A 129 8.85 -29.84 -5.94
CA PRO A 129 9.81 -28.74 -5.85
C PRO A 129 9.36 -27.57 -6.72
N PHE A 130 9.35 -26.37 -6.16
CA PHE A 130 8.94 -25.15 -6.82
C PHE A 130 9.94 -24.05 -6.51
N LYS A 131 10.58 -23.54 -7.57
CA LYS A 131 11.52 -22.42 -7.49
C LYS A 131 10.97 -21.27 -8.32
N TYR A 132 10.84 -20.11 -7.69
CA TYR A 132 10.30 -18.90 -8.28
C TYR A 132 11.10 -17.71 -7.76
N ASP A 133 11.55 -16.85 -8.67
CA ASP A 133 12.37 -15.69 -8.34
C ASP A 133 12.03 -14.59 -9.35
N HIS A 134 11.14 -13.69 -8.95
CA HIS A 134 10.64 -12.65 -9.82
C HIS A 134 10.44 -11.31 -9.12
N HIS A 135 10.67 -10.27 -9.89
CA HIS A 135 10.50 -8.87 -9.50
C HIS A 135 9.48 -8.25 -10.44
N TYR A 136 8.37 -7.75 -9.89
CA TYR A 136 7.28 -7.19 -10.69
C TYR A 136 7.03 -5.73 -10.32
N ASN A 137 6.71 -4.93 -11.33
CA ASN A 137 5.94 -3.71 -11.09
C ASN A 137 4.46 -4.10 -10.91
N ILE A 138 3.76 -3.38 -10.05
CA ILE A 138 2.33 -3.52 -9.80
C ILE A 138 1.71 -2.14 -9.60
N THR A 139 0.39 -2.03 -9.70
CA THR A 139 -0.33 -0.77 -9.47
C THR A 139 -1.34 -0.97 -8.34
N TYR A 140 -1.22 -0.18 -7.28
CA TYR A 140 -2.20 -0.12 -6.19
C TYR A 140 -3.32 0.83 -6.59
N LYS A 141 -4.57 0.36 -6.60
CA LYS A 141 -5.76 1.20 -6.75
C LYS A 141 -6.35 1.46 -5.37
N PHE A 142 -6.04 2.62 -4.79
CA PHE A 142 -6.62 3.07 -3.53
C PHE A 142 -8.00 3.69 -3.75
N ASN A 143 -8.93 3.36 -2.85
CA ASN A 143 -10.31 3.84 -2.83
C ASN A 143 -10.62 4.45 -1.45
N GLY A 144 -9.76 5.37 -1.01
CA GLY A 144 -9.88 6.11 0.25
C GLY A 144 -10.46 7.52 0.08
N PRO A 145 -10.41 8.35 1.14
CA PRO A 145 -10.80 9.75 1.06
C PRO A 145 -9.95 10.48 0.03
N SER A 146 -10.54 11.47 -0.66
CA SER A 146 -9.90 12.26 -1.72
C SER A 146 -8.91 13.31 -1.20
N ASP A 147 -8.16 12.96 -0.15
CA ASP A 147 -7.12 13.81 0.40
C ASP A 147 -5.80 13.57 -0.35
N VAL A 148 -5.19 14.67 -0.80
CA VAL A 148 -3.82 14.70 -1.32
C VAL A 148 -2.87 15.08 -0.19
N ALA A 149 -1.65 14.53 -0.17
CA ALA A 149 -0.64 14.91 0.80
C ALA A 149 -0.46 16.42 0.75
N GLY A 150 -0.46 17.07 1.91
CA GLY A 150 -0.52 18.53 2.00
C GLY A 150 0.60 19.13 1.15
N ALA A 151 0.22 20.04 0.25
CA ALA A 151 1.13 20.89 -0.50
C ALA A 151 1.81 21.89 0.46
N ASN A 152 2.60 21.39 1.42
CA ASN A 152 3.60 22.19 2.11
C ASN A 152 4.84 22.25 1.21
N ALA A 153 4.66 22.81 0.00
CA ALA A 153 5.79 23.37 -0.73
C ALA A 153 6.17 24.67 -0.01
N PRO A 154 7.44 24.86 0.40
CA PRO A 154 7.85 26.13 0.98
C PRO A 154 7.73 27.21 -0.10
N GLY A 155 7.15 28.35 0.28
CA GLY A 155 7.07 29.53 -0.57
C GLY A 155 8.40 29.79 -1.27
N LYS A 156 8.39 29.66 -2.60
CA LYS A 156 9.36 30.31 -3.45
C LYS A 156 8.59 31.32 -4.27
N ASP A 157 8.56 32.50 -3.69
CA ASP A 157 8.21 33.73 -4.34
C ASP A 157 9.07 33.95 -5.59
N ASP A 158 8.43 34.60 -6.56
CA ASP A 158 9.01 35.57 -7.48
C ASP A 158 9.75 35.15 -8.77
N LYS A 159 9.14 35.68 -9.85
CA LYS A 159 9.70 36.22 -11.09
C LYS A 159 10.04 35.27 -12.23
N ASN A 160 9.04 35.13 -13.11
CA ASN A 160 9.05 35.70 -14.46
C ASN A 160 10.44 35.97 -15.08
N SER A 161 10.82 35.19 -16.09
CA SER A 161 11.46 35.74 -17.29
C SER A 161 11.23 34.82 -18.47
N ALA A 162 10.33 35.25 -19.35
CA ALA A 162 10.23 34.78 -20.72
C ALA A 162 11.41 35.32 -21.57
N SER A 163 11.54 34.73 -22.76
CA SER A 163 12.22 35.27 -23.94
C SER A 163 13.69 34.85 -24.15
N GLY A 164 13.98 34.36 -25.35
CA GLY A 164 15.35 34.32 -25.88
C GLY A 164 15.69 33.08 -26.70
N SER A 165 15.08 32.96 -27.87
CA SER A 165 15.55 32.10 -28.97
C SER A 165 16.93 32.56 -29.45
N ASP A 166 17.92 31.66 -29.59
CA ASP A 166 18.98 31.86 -30.58
C ASP A 166 19.60 30.53 -31.06
N LYS A 167 19.87 30.49 -32.36
CA LYS A 167 20.49 29.41 -33.13
C LYS A 167 21.97 29.73 -33.31
N GLY A 168 22.85 28.80 -32.97
CA GLY A 168 24.25 28.78 -33.41
C GLY A 168 24.96 27.59 -32.77
N SER A 169 25.36 26.56 -33.52
CA SER A 169 26.47 26.48 -34.48
C SER A 169 27.55 25.57 -33.88
N ASP A 170 27.54 24.33 -34.34
CA ASP A 170 28.65 23.40 -34.59
C ASP A 170 29.97 23.63 -33.85
N GLY A 171 30.21 22.79 -32.85
CA GLY A 171 31.52 22.54 -32.25
C GLY A 171 31.74 21.04 -32.09
N ALA A 172 32.42 20.43 -33.06
CA ALA A 172 32.87 19.06 -32.99
C ALA A 172 33.88 18.89 -31.85
N THR A 173 33.63 17.99 -30.89
CA THR A 173 34.69 17.37 -30.10
C THR A 173 34.32 15.93 -29.80
N THR A 174 35.07 15.06 -30.48
CA THR A 174 35.23 13.63 -30.27
C THR A 174 35.61 13.34 -28.81
N GLY A 175 34.67 12.78 -28.06
CA GLY A 175 34.88 12.26 -26.71
C GLY A 175 34.17 10.93 -26.57
N GLN A 176 34.86 9.87 -26.98
CA GLN A 176 34.43 8.49 -26.84
C GLN A 176 34.27 8.15 -25.35
N SER A 177 33.03 8.01 -24.90
CA SER A 177 32.70 7.29 -23.66
C SER A 177 31.33 6.65 -23.86
N GLU A 178 31.36 5.33 -23.96
CA GLU A 178 30.25 4.45 -24.21
C GLU A 178 29.09 4.70 -23.26
N SER A 179 28.01 5.23 -23.83
CA SER A 179 26.67 5.13 -23.30
C SER A 179 26.29 3.65 -23.27
N ASN A 180 26.36 3.03 -22.10
CA ASN A 180 25.64 1.79 -21.84
C ASN A 180 24.44 2.10 -20.95
N SER A 181 23.50 2.86 -21.51
CA SER A 181 22.15 2.99 -21.00
C SER A 181 21.40 1.70 -21.32
N SER A 182 21.63 0.66 -20.52
CA SER A 182 20.79 -0.53 -20.54
C SER A 182 19.45 -0.17 -19.92
N ASN A 183 18.52 0.22 -20.80
CA ASN A 183 17.09 0.31 -20.57
C ASN A 183 16.63 -1.00 -19.92
N LYS A 184 16.64 -1.08 -18.59
CA LYS A 184 16.34 -2.29 -17.85
C LYS A 184 14.86 -2.58 -18.06
N ASP A 185 14.60 -3.49 -18.99
CA ASP A 185 13.31 -3.81 -19.59
C ASP A 185 12.20 -3.88 -18.53
N LYS A 186 11.10 -3.16 -18.76
CA LYS A 186 9.86 -3.36 -18.03
C LYS A 186 9.37 -4.77 -18.38
N VAL A 187 9.70 -5.77 -17.55
CA VAL A 187 9.11 -7.10 -17.69
C VAL A 187 7.62 -6.97 -17.37
N GLU A 188 6.78 -7.09 -18.39
CA GLU A 188 5.33 -7.12 -18.21
C GLU A 188 4.95 -8.37 -17.41
N ASN A 189 4.05 -8.19 -16.44
CA ASN A 189 3.51 -9.31 -15.67
C ASN A 189 2.50 -10.06 -16.56
N PRO A 190 2.71 -11.35 -16.88
CA PRO A 190 1.82 -12.08 -17.78
C PRO A 190 0.37 -12.04 -17.30
N GLN A 191 -0.57 -11.97 -18.25
CA GLN A 191 -1.99 -12.05 -17.96
C GLN A 191 -2.31 -13.42 -17.36
N THR A 192 -2.51 -13.46 -16.06
CA THR A 192 -3.15 -14.57 -15.40
C THR A 192 -4.65 -14.30 -15.33
N ASN A 193 -5.46 -15.27 -15.74
CA ASN A 193 -6.91 -15.17 -15.69
C ASN A 193 -7.33 -14.90 -14.24
N ALA A 194 -8.11 -13.84 -14.01
CA ALA A 194 -8.72 -13.52 -12.71
C ALA A 194 -9.83 -14.52 -12.30
N GLY A 195 -9.76 -15.74 -12.82
CA GLY A 195 -10.71 -16.80 -12.51
C GLY A 195 -10.35 -17.43 -11.17
N THR A 196 -11.29 -17.42 -10.23
CA THR A 196 -11.29 -18.30 -9.06
C THR A 196 -10.98 -19.73 -9.53
N PRO A 197 -9.98 -20.41 -8.96
CA PRO A 197 -9.68 -21.79 -9.33
C PRO A 197 -10.94 -22.65 -9.24
N ALA A 198 -11.18 -23.51 -10.24
CA ALA A 198 -12.40 -24.31 -10.33
C ALA A 198 -12.69 -25.14 -9.05
N TYR A 199 -11.65 -25.52 -8.30
CA TYR A 199 -11.80 -26.27 -7.05
C TYR A 199 -12.49 -25.47 -5.92
N ILE A 200 -12.49 -24.13 -5.97
CA ILE A 200 -13.25 -23.30 -5.00
C ILE A 200 -14.76 -23.57 -5.12
N TYR A 201 -15.26 -23.83 -6.33
CA TYR A 201 -16.66 -24.21 -6.55
C TYR A 201 -16.96 -25.66 -6.17
N ALA A 202 -15.95 -26.51 -5.99
CA ALA A 202 -16.16 -27.89 -5.56
C ALA A 202 -16.71 -27.97 -4.13
N ILE A 203 -16.32 -27.06 -3.22
CA ILE A 203 -16.77 -27.07 -1.83
C ILE A 203 -18.27 -26.76 -1.70
N PRO A 204 -18.82 -25.65 -2.26
CA PRO A 204 -20.26 -25.40 -2.22
C PRO A 204 -21.08 -26.49 -2.90
N VAL A 205 -20.62 -27.02 -4.04
CA VAL A 205 -21.32 -28.08 -4.78
C VAL A 205 -21.36 -29.38 -3.96
N ALA A 206 -20.25 -29.78 -3.34
CA ALA A 206 -20.20 -30.94 -2.45
C ALA A 206 -21.10 -30.74 -1.21
N SER A 207 -21.11 -29.54 -0.65
CA SER A 207 -21.96 -29.17 0.50
C SER A 207 -23.44 -29.32 0.14
N LEU A 208 -23.85 -28.82 -1.03
CA LEU A 208 -25.23 -28.92 -1.52
C LEU A 208 -25.62 -30.37 -1.82
N ALA A 209 -24.73 -31.15 -2.44
CA ALA A 209 -24.97 -32.57 -2.71
C ALA A 209 -25.14 -33.37 -1.41
N LEU A 210 -24.32 -33.11 -0.40
CA LEU A 210 -24.43 -33.73 0.92
C LEU A 210 -25.77 -33.37 1.59
N LEU A 211 -26.19 -32.11 1.49
CA LEU A 211 -27.46 -31.64 2.06
C LEU A 211 -28.67 -32.29 1.37
N ILE A 212 -28.63 -32.43 0.04
CA ILE A 212 -29.65 -33.17 -0.72
C ILE A 212 -29.68 -34.64 -0.30
N ALA A 213 -28.53 -35.30 -0.16
CA ALA A 213 -28.44 -36.70 0.26
C ALA A 213 -29.04 -36.93 1.66
N ILE A 214 -28.71 -36.06 2.63
CA ILE A 214 -29.29 -36.11 3.98
C ILE A 214 -30.81 -35.93 3.92
N THR A 215 -31.30 -34.97 3.13
CA THR A 215 -32.73 -34.68 3.00
C THR A 215 -33.49 -35.88 2.42
N LEU A 216 -32.92 -36.54 1.40
CA LEU A 216 -33.50 -37.76 0.81
C LEU A 216 -33.48 -38.94 1.80
N PHE A 217 -32.41 -39.09 2.58
CA PHE A 217 -32.31 -40.13 3.59
C PHE A 217 -33.36 -39.96 4.71
N VAL A 218 -33.54 -38.73 5.22
CA VAL A 218 -34.56 -38.42 6.23
C VAL A 218 -35.96 -38.67 5.68
N ARG A 219 -36.25 -38.27 4.44
CA ARG A 219 -37.54 -38.56 3.78
C ARG A 219 -37.79 -40.05 3.61
N LYS A 220 -36.77 -40.83 3.23
CA LYS A 220 -36.88 -42.29 3.09
C LYS A 220 -37.16 -42.95 4.45
N LYS A 221 -36.49 -42.51 5.53
CA LYS A 221 -36.72 -43.02 6.89
C LYS A 221 -38.12 -42.70 7.39
N SER A 222 -38.64 -41.50 7.11
CA SER A 222 -40.02 -41.12 7.46
C SER A 222 -41.08 -41.99 6.77
N LYS A 223 -40.86 -42.38 5.51
CA LYS A 223 -41.80 -43.27 4.79
C LYS A 223 -41.78 -44.71 5.30
N GLY A 224 -40.68 -45.17 5.89
CA GLY A 224 -40.57 -46.53 6.42
C GLY A 224 -41.17 -46.73 7.82
N ASN A 225 -41.76 -45.68 8.41
CA ASN A 225 -42.30 -45.70 9.76
C ASN A 225 -43.83 -45.55 9.81
N VAL A 226 -44.48 -45.77 8.67
CA VAL A 226 -45.94 -45.87 8.52
C VAL A 226 -46.27 -47.34 8.22
N GLU A 227 -46.11 -48.19 9.23
CA GLU A 227 -46.85 -49.45 9.34
C GLU A 227 -47.76 -49.36 10.58
#